data_AF-A0A2D5HFC0-F1
#
_entry.id   AF-A0A2D5HFC0-F1
#
_cell.length_a   1.000
_cell.length_b   1.000
_cell.length_c   1.000
_cell.angle_alpha   90.00
_cell.angle_beta   90.00
_cell.angle_gamma   90.00
#
_symmetry.space_group_name_H-M   'P 1'
#
loop_
_entity.id
_entity.type
_entity.pdbx_description
1 polymer ?
#
loop_
_entity_poly.entity_id
_entity_poly.type
_entity_poly.pdbx_seq_one_letter_code
_entity_poly.pdbx_strand_id
1 'polypeptide(L)'
;TYADNRACAVSATGAGEFYIREGVAHEICARIRFLGEGPQEAADTVQAETKALGGDGGVIVVSHDGTPAWSFNTPGMYRGMARKGSEPRIAIYGDE
;
A
#
# COMPACT_ATOMS: atom_id res chain seq x y z
N THR A 1 -9.93 -1.71 2.81
CA THR A 1 -9.28 -2.99 3.18
C THR A 1 -9.59 -4.04 2.15
N TYR A 2 -8.62 -4.87 1.78
CA TYR A 2 -8.79 -5.99 0.85
C TYR A 2 -7.77 -7.09 1.11
N ALA A 3 -8.09 -8.35 0.81
CA ALA A 3 -7.13 -9.46 0.86
C ALA A 3 -7.49 -10.57 -0.14
N ASP A 4 -6.50 -11.02 -0.93
CA ASP A 4 -6.60 -12.11 -1.89
C ASP A 4 -5.29 -12.91 -1.93
N ASN A 5 -5.34 -14.22 -1.64
CA ASN A 5 -4.17 -15.11 -1.62
C ASN A 5 -3.44 -15.19 -2.96
N ARG A 6 -4.10 -14.83 -4.07
CA ARG A 6 -3.47 -14.80 -5.40
C ARG A 6 -2.61 -13.56 -5.63
N ALA A 7 -2.70 -12.56 -4.75
CA ALA A 7 -2.07 -11.26 -4.93
C ALA A 7 -1.51 -10.69 -3.62
N CYS A 8 -2.36 -10.04 -2.81
CA CYS A 8 -1.93 -9.32 -1.63
C CYS A 8 -3.01 -9.14 -0.56
N ALA A 9 -2.60 -8.65 0.61
CA ALA A 9 -3.47 -8.04 1.63
C ALA A 9 -3.09 -6.56 1.78
N VAL A 10 -4.10 -5.69 1.86
CA VAL A 10 -3.94 -4.23 1.92
C VAL A 10 -4.83 -3.63 3.01
N SER A 11 -4.22 -2.78 3.84
CA SER A 11 -4.93 -1.86 4.73
C SER A 11 -4.56 -0.42 4.38
N ALA A 12 -5.55 0.47 4.39
CA ALA A 12 -5.41 1.85 3.97
C ALA A 12 -5.79 2.81 5.12
N THR A 13 -5.22 4.01 5.08
CA THR A 13 -5.54 5.15 5.95
C THR A 13 -5.48 6.43 5.13
N GLY A 14 -6.33 7.43 5.41
CA GLY A 14 -6.33 8.70 4.67
C GLY A 14 -7.72 9.28 4.43
N ALA A 15 -7.82 10.14 3.41
CA ALA A 15 -9.04 10.77 2.93
C ALA A 15 -9.96 9.72 2.27
N GLY A 16 -10.82 9.12 3.08
CA GLY A 16 -11.57 7.90 2.74
C GLY A 16 -12.40 7.99 1.46
N GLU A 17 -12.97 9.16 1.14
CA GLU A 17 -13.78 9.37 -0.06
C GLU A 17 -13.00 9.11 -1.34
N PHE A 18 -11.72 9.51 -1.40
CA PHE A 18 -10.86 9.27 -2.57
C PHE A 18 -10.43 7.80 -2.64
N TYR A 19 -10.14 7.19 -1.49
CA TYR A 19 -9.79 5.76 -1.41
C TYR A 19 -10.94 4.84 -1.83
N ILE A 20 -12.19 5.24 -1.54
CA ILE A 20 -13.40 4.55 -2.00
C ILE A 20 -13.57 4.72 -3.51
N ARG A 21 -13.44 5.96 -4.02
CA ARG A 21 -13.62 6.27 -5.45
C ARG A 21 -12.62 5.53 -6.34
N GLU A 22 -11.36 5.45 -5.92
CA GLU A 22 -10.30 4.74 -6.64
C GLU A 22 -10.32 3.23 -6.37
N GLY A 23 -10.94 2.78 -5.29
CA GLY A 23 -10.90 1.37 -4.90
C GLY A 23 -9.49 0.91 -4.50
N VAL A 24 -8.69 1.79 -3.89
CA VAL A 24 -7.23 1.66 -3.67
C VAL A 24 -6.77 0.26 -3.26
N ALA A 25 -7.41 -0.33 -2.24
CA ALA A 25 -6.98 -1.62 -1.71
C ALA A 25 -7.21 -2.78 -2.69
N HIS A 26 -8.32 -2.72 -3.44
CA HIS A 26 -8.60 -3.69 -4.50
C HIS A 26 -7.68 -3.47 -5.69
N GLU A 27 -7.49 -2.21 -6.11
CA GLU A 27 -6.68 -1.86 -7.28
C GLU A 27 -5.23 -2.33 -7.14
N ILE A 28 -4.60 -2.13 -5.98
CA ILE A 28 -3.25 -2.63 -5.70
C ILE A 28 -3.17 -4.15 -5.91
N CYS A 29 -4.12 -4.93 -5.37
CA CYS A 29 -4.11 -6.38 -5.59
C CYS A 29 -4.48 -6.78 -7.02
N ALA A 30 -5.31 -6.01 -7.72
CA ALA A 30 -5.63 -6.23 -9.12
C ALA A 30 -4.41 -6.04 -10.01
N ARG A 31 -3.61 -4.99 -9.78
CA ARG A 31 -2.35 -4.74 -10.51
C ARG A 31 -1.33 -5.85 -10.30
N ILE A 32 -1.10 -6.28 -9.06
CA ILE A 32 -0.23 -7.43 -8.77
C ILE A 32 -0.73 -8.69 -9.49
N ARG A 33 -2.04 -8.95 -9.47
CA ARG A 33 -2.62 -10.16 -10.07
C ARG A 33 -2.61 -10.16 -11.60
N PHE A 34 -2.94 -9.03 -12.22
CA PHE A 34 -3.23 -8.97 -13.66
C PHE A 34 -2.06 -8.42 -14.47
N LEU A 35 -1.22 -7.56 -13.87
CA LEU A 35 -0.07 -6.95 -14.52
C LEU A 35 1.25 -7.57 -14.07
N GLY A 36 1.26 -8.33 -12.96
CA GLY A 36 2.47 -8.95 -12.42
C GLY A 36 3.44 -7.95 -11.78
N GLU A 37 2.94 -6.77 -11.40
CA GLU A 37 3.73 -5.74 -10.73
C GLU A 37 4.22 -6.18 -9.35
N GLY A 38 5.36 -5.63 -8.94
CA GLY A 38 5.82 -5.77 -7.56
C GLY A 38 4.91 -5.02 -6.57
N PRO A 39 4.83 -5.44 -5.29
CA PRO A 39 3.94 -4.81 -4.32
C PRO A 39 4.23 -3.33 -4.07
N GLN A 40 5.50 -2.91 -4.15
CA GLN A 40 5.89 -1.51 -4.00
C GLN A 40 5.45 -0.67 -5.20
N GLU A 41 5.71 -1.15 -6.42
CA GLU A 41 5.33 -0.51 -7.68
C GLU A 41 3.81 -0.32 -7.79
N ALA A 42 3.05 -1.37 -7.48
CA ALA A 42 1.58 -1.31 -7.47
C ALA A 42 1.06 -0.31 -6.43
N ALA A 43 1.62 -0.31 -5.23
CA ALA A 43 1.23 0.63 -4.17
C ALA A 43 1.55 2.08 -4.55
N ASP A 44 2.75 2.36 -5.06
CA ASP A 44 3.18 3.70 -5.45
C ASP A 44 2.36 4.24 -6.61
N THR A 45 2.03 3.40 -7.60
CA THR A 45 1.21 3.82 -8.74
C THR A 45 -0.19 4.24 -8.28
N VAL A 46 -0.88 3.39 -7.51
CA VAL A 46 -2.23 3.69 -7.02
C VAL A 46 -2.23 4.88 -6.05
N GLN A 47 -1.16 5.06 -5.25
CA GLN A 47 -1.01 6.24 -4.40
C GLN A 47 -0.81 7.52 -5.22
N ALA A 48 -0.07 7.47 -6.33
CA ALA A 48 0.08 8.61 -7.24
C ALA A 48 -1.25 8.98 -7.92
N GLU A 49 -2.02 8.00 -8.37
CA GLU A 49 -3.36 8.19 -8.94
C GLU A 49 -4.32 8.79 -7.91
N THR A 50 -4.34 8.25 -6.69
CA THR A 50 -5.14 8.79 -5.57
C THR A 50 -4.77 10.24 -5.26
N LYS A 51 -3.47 10.57 -5.27
CA LYS A 51 -2.99 11.95 -5.10
C LYS A 51 -3.45 12.87 -6.24
N ALA A 52 -3.41 12.39 -7.48
CA ALA A 52 -3.88 13.15 -8.64
C ALA A 52 -5.38 13.46 -8.57
N LEU A 53 -6.16 12.60 -7.91
CA LEU A 53 -7.57 12.86 -7.59
C LEU A 53 -7.78 13.87 -6.45
N GLY A 54 -6.73 14.20 -5.68
CA GLY A 54 -6.77 15.09 -4.52
C GLY A 54 -6.86 14.36 -3.17
N GLY A 55 -6.64 13.04 -3.14
CA GLY A 55 -6.64 12.24 -1.92
C GLY A 55 -5.27 12.13 -1.26
N ASP A 56 -5.22 12.36 0.05
CA ASP A 56 -4.04 12.14 0.88
C ASP A 56 -4.19 10.91 1.77
N GLY A 57 -3.11 10.17 2.02
CA GLY A 57 -3.09 9.02 2.91
C GLY A 57 -1.90 8.08 2.69
N GLY A 58 -2.10 6.81 3.06
CA GLY A 58 -1.17 5.73 2.76
C GLY A 58 -1.78 4.34 2.86
N VAL A 59 -0.97 3.36 2.48
CA VAL A 59 -1.29 1.93 2.50
C VAL A 59 -0.13 1.11 3.07
N ILE A 60 -0.49 0.03 3.74
CA ILE A 60 0.42 -1.09 4.01
C ILE A 60 -0.04 -2.30 3.21
N VAL A 61 0.93 -3.02 2.63
CA VAL A 61 0.71 -4.13 1.71
C VAL A 61 1.56 -5.32 2.13
N VAL A 62 1.01 -6.52 2.04
CA VAL A 62 1.77 -7.78 2.09
C VAL A 62 1.36 -8.61 0.89
N SER A 63 2.29 -8.92 -0.01
CA SER A 63 2.03 -9.80 -1.17
C SER A 63 2.00 -11.27 -0.78
N HIS A 64 1.53 -12.11 -1.70
CA HIS A 64 1.33 -13.55 -1.50
C HIS A 64 2.62 -14.33 -1.14
N ASP A 65 3.80 -13.81 -1.49
CA ASP A 65 5.11 -14.36 -1.15
C ASP A 65 5.65 -13.85 0.21
N GLY A 66 4.84 -13.06 0.91
CA GLY A 66 5.19 -12.44 2.17
C GLY A 66 6.12 -11.24 2.03
N THR A 67 6.27 -10.66 0.84
CA THR A 67 6.99 -9.40 0.64
C THR A 67 6.13 -8.23 1.14
N PRO A 68 6.58 -7.50 2.16
CA PRO A 68 5.87 -6.32 2.66
C PRO A 68 6.22 -5.08 1.82
N ALA A 69 5.27 -4.16 1.70
CA ALA A 69 5.45 -2.83 1.11
C ALA A 69 4.57 -1.80 1.80
N TRP A 70 4.88 -0.52 1.60
CA TRP A 70 4.01 0.59 1.98
C TRP A 70 4.19 1.73 1.00
N SER A 71 3.18 2.59 0.90
CA SER A 71 3.26 3.83 0.13
C SER A 71 2.34 4.85 0.77
N PHE A 72 2.77 6.11 0.81
CA PHE A 72 2.00 7.21 1.39
C PHE A 72 2.46 8.53 0.79
N ASN A 73 1.54 9.49 0.71
CA ASN A 73 1.79 10.81 0.14
C ASN A 73 1.68 11.96 1.16
N THR A 74 1.45 11.62 2.44
CA THR A 74 1.42 12.53 3.58
C THR A 74 2.84 12.81 4.09
N PRO A 75 3.05 13.86 4.93
CA PRO A 75 4.35 14.10 5.57
C PRO A 75 4.85 12.93 6.42
N GLY A 76 3.93 12.11 6.95
CA GLY A 76 4.26 10.91 7.69
C GLY A 76 3.09 9.93 7.77
N MET A 77 3.44 8.67 8.06
CA MET A 77 2.54 7.57 8.36
C MET A 77 3.21 6.68 9.41
N TYR A 78 2.66 6.65 10.62
CA TYR A 78 3.09 5.73 11.67
C TYR A 78 2.96 4.29 11.16
N ARG A 79 4.08 3.60 10.99
CA ARG A 79 4.12 2.28 10.37
C ARG A 79 5.16 1.39 11.01
N GLY A 80 4.91 0.09 10.93
CA GLY A 80 5.85 -0.95 11.31
C GLY A 80 5.71 -2.16 10.39
N MET A 81 6.82 -2.86 10.18
CA MET A 81 6.84 -4.13 9.48
C MET A 81 7.70 -5.14 10.25
N ALA A 82 7.30 -6.40 10.19
CA ALA A 82 8.09 -7.51 10.69
C ALA A 82 7.96 -8.69 9.72
N ARG A 83 9.10 -9.31 9.41
CA ARG A 83 9.17 -10.54 8.61
C ARG A 83 10.05 -11.54 9.35
N LYS A 84 9.65 -12.80 9.38
CA LYS A 84 10.44 -13.86 10.03
C LYS A 84 11.87 -13.88 9.46
N GLY A 85 12.85 -13.74 10.34
CA GLY A 85 14.27 -13.72 9.95
C GLY A 85 14.81 -12.36 9.51
N SER A 86 14.01 -11.29 9.58
CA SER A 86 14.44 -9.91 9.33
C SER A 86 14.27 -9.08 10.61
N GLU A 87 15.10 -8.06 10.77
CA GLU A 87 14.87 -7.08 11.86
C GLU A 87 13.56 -6.31 11.61
N PRO A 88 12.74 -6.07 12.65
CA PRO A 88 11.58 -5.21 12.54
C PRO A 88 12.00 -3.78 12.16
N ARG A 89 11.21 -3.13 11.30
CA ARG A 89 11.41 -1.72 10.95
C ARG A 89 10.20 -0.93 11.41
N ILE A 90 10.46 0.22 12.03
CA ILE A 90 9.47 1.21 12.47
C ILE A 90 9.90 2.53 11.86
N ALA A 91 8.96 3.30 11.34
CA ALA A 91 9.23 4.60 10.75
C ALA A 91 7.98 5.50 10.85
N ILE A 92 8.19 6.81 10.78
CA ILE A 92 7.11 7.79 10.84
C ILE A 92 7.13 8.64 9.58
N TYR A 93 8.26 9.21 9.21
CA TYR A 93 8.41 10.13 8.10
C TYR A 93 8.84 9.42 6.80
N GLY A 94 8.86 10.16 5.69
CA GLY A 94 9.16 9.64 4.35
C GLY A 94 10.64 9.36 4.07
N ASP A 95 11.54 10.02 4.81
CA ASP A 95 12.98 9.88 4.73
C ASP A 95 13.54 8.71 5.56
N GLU A 96 12.66 7.95 6.24
CA GLU A 96 12.98 6.84 7.14
C GLU A 96 12.68 5.45 6.59
#